data_AF-A0A956HHJ1-F1
#
_entry.id   AF-A0A956HHJ1-F1
#
_cell.length_a   1.000
_cell.length_b   1.000
_cell.length_c   1.000
_cell.angle_alpha   90.00
_cell.angle_beta   90.00
_cell.angle_gamma   90.00
#
_symmetry.space_group_name_H-M   'P 1'
#
loop_
_entity.id
_entity.type
_entity.pdbx_description
1 polymer ?
#
loop_
_entity_poly.entity_id
_entity_poly.type
_entity_poly.pdbx_seq_one_letter_code
_entity_poly.pdbx_strand_id
1 'polypeptide(L)'
;GDGDGDGDICTCAENTELIYVISDDAELWSFNPETYEFAMITTLNCPVNQGTFSMSVDRNGIAYVMYQNDQIYTVDVNNPNNCTNPGYTPGQMGFNKFGMGFVSNSVNDPCDKLYAHSWSGFGGFSEGPNAGKLGRIDPMTLQMETLGSINYDGGELTGTGDGRLFAFAGSPAKLVEYEKDTAAVIDTTNLGLSLTNAFAFAFWGGDFYMFTESNINPFTASKVTHYDYSDTKQLTVVVDSAPIRIVGAGVSTCAPVIQ
;
A
#
# COMPACT_ATOMS: atom_id res chain seq x y z
N GLY A 1 0.10 -42.63 -15.94
CA GLY A 1 1.46 -42.04 -16.02
C GLY A 1 1.25 -40.63 -15.61
N ASP A 2 1.17 -40.45 -14.31
CA ASP A 2 0.40 -39.37 -13.72
C ASP A 2 1.42 -38.29 -13.36
N GLY A 3 1.45 -37.26 -14.19
CA GLY A 3 2.30 -36.09 -13.97
C GLY A 3 1.65 -35.21 -12.94
N ASP A 4 1.95 -35.46 -11.66
CA ASP A 4 1.73 -34.51 -10.58
C ASP A 4 2.71 -33.34 -10.76
N GLY A 5 2.32 -32.41 -11.63
CA GLY A 5 2.92 -31.08 -11.73
C GLY A 5 2.06 -30.09 -10.95
N ASP A 6 1.83 -30.35 -9.67
CA ASP A 6 1.26 -29.35 -8.76
C ASP A 6 2.41 -28.42 -8.33
N GLY A 7 2.83 -27.58 -9.26
CA GLY A 7 3.82 -26.54 -8.98
C GLY A 7 3.19 -25.54 -8.04
N ASP A 8 3.82 -25.33 -6.88
CA ASP A 8 3.57 -24.28 -5.90
C ASP A 8 2.96 -23.02 -6.54
N ILE A 9 1.63 -22.91 -6.53
CA ILE A 9 0.94 -21.76 -7.10
C ILE A 9 1.11 -20.60 -6.13
N CYS A 10 1.92 -19.61 -6.51
CA CYS A 10 2.01 -18.32 -5.81
C CYS A 10 2.31 -18.46 -4.31
N THR A 11 3.38 -19.19 -3.96
CA THR A 11 3.90 -19.26 -2.58
C THR A 11 4.47 -17.93 -2.11
N CYS A 12 4.56 -17.77 -0.79
CA CYS A 12 5.14 -16.61 -0.13
C CYS A 12 6.67 -16.71 -0.10
N ALA A 13 7.35 -15.63 -0.46
CA ALA A 13 8.77 -15.48 -0.19
C ALA A 13 8.99 -15.25 1.32
N GLU A 14 10.20 -15.57 1.78
CA GLU A 14 10.61 -15.29 3.15
C GLU A 14 10.60 -13.78 3.45
N ASN A 15 10.40 -13.44 4.73
CA ASN A 15 10.37 -12.07 5.25
C ASN A 15 9.24 -11.23 4.64
N THR A 16 8.15 -11.83 4.22
CA THR A 16 7.00 -11.09 3.70
C THR A 16 5.92 -10.83 4.77
N GLU A 17 6.22 -11.15 6.02
CA GLU A 17 5.28 -11.11 7.14
C GLU A 17 5.28 -9.77 7.88
N LEU A 18 6.16 -8.81 7.56
CA LEU A 18 6.20 -7.48 8.19
C LEU A 18 5.56 -6.40 7.31
N ILE A 19 5.34 -5.22 7.90
CA ILE A 19 4.97 -4.02 7.14
C ILE A 19 6.25 -3.35 6.66
N TYR A 20 6.39 -3.13 5.35
CA TYR A 20 7.48 -2.36 4.78
C TYR A 20 7.03 -0.93 4.57
N VAL A 21 7.86 0.04 4.94
CA VAL A 21 7.56 1.47 4.77
C VAL A 21 8.70 2.18 4.06
N ILE A 22 8.36 3.22 3.31
CA ILE A 22 9.34 4.00 2.55
C ILE A 22 9.21 5.50 2.83
N SER A 23 10.35 6.18 2.94
CA SER A 23 10.41 7.63 3.08
C SER A 23 10.37 8.36 1.75
N ASP A 24 10.08 9.66 1.78
CA ASP A 24 10.14 10.53 0.60
C ASP A 24 11.52 10.56 -0.06
N ASP A 25 12.59 10.36 0.71
CA ASP A 25 13.98 10.26 0.24
C ASP A 25 14.44 8.81 0.01
N ALA A 26 13.49 7.89 -0.16
CA ALA A 26 13.72 6.49 -0.54
C ALA A 26 14.48 5.64 0.49
N GLU A 27 14.36 5.95 1.79
CA GLU A 27 14.77 5.04 2.85
C GLU A 27 13.72 3.94 3.04
N LEU A 28 14.12 2.68 2.87
CA LEU A 28 13.29 1.51 3.09
C LEU A 28 13.52 0.98 4.51
N TRP A 29 12.42 0.77 5.22
CA TRP A 29 12.40 0.25 6.59
C TRP A 29 11.34 -0.85 6.73
N SER A 30 11.52 -1.75 7.68
CA SER A 30 10.45 -2.63 8.17
C SER A 30 9.87 -2.07 9.47
N PHE A 31 8.57 -2.25 9.65
CA PHE A 31 7.83 -2.00 10.88
C PHE A 31 7.23 -3.31 11.38
N ASN A 32 7.54 -3.67 12.62
CA ASN A 32 6.99 -4.84 13.29
C ASN A 32 5.72 -4.45 14.08
N PRO A 33 4.53 -4.93 13.68
CA PRO A 33 3.29 -4.58 14.35
C PRO A 33 3.12 -5.17 15.76
N GLU A 34 3.88 -6.22 16.11
CA GLU A 34 3.82 -6.84 17.44
C GLU A 34 4.65 -6.07 18.47
N THR A 35 5.80 -5.49 18.06
CA THR A 35 6.72 -4.77 18.95
C THR A 35 6.67 -3.25 18.79
N TYR A 36 6.06 -2.77 17.70
CA TYR A 36 6.13 -1.39 17.21
C TYR A 36 7.56 -0.92 16.89
N GLU A 37 8.44 -1.91 16.66
CA GLU A 37 9.82 -1.87 16.17
C GLU A 37 9.97 -1.30 14.75
N PHE A 38 10.76 -0.25 14.52
CA PHE A 38 11.27 0.07 13.17
C PHE A 38 12.71 -0.44 13.01
N ALA A 39 13.01 -1.05 11.87
CA ALA A 39 14.37 -1.45 11.49
C ALA A 39 14.72 -0.93 10.09
N MET A 40 15.87 -0.27 9.98
CA MET A 40 16.35 0.24 8.70
C MET A 40 16.79 -0.95 7.85
N ILE A 41 16.36 -0.96 6.59
CA ILE A 41 16.80 -1.96 5.62
C ILE A 41 17.92 -1.37 4.77
N THR A 42 17.63 -0.30 4.02
CA THR A 42 18.61 0.40 3.19
C THR A 42 18.05 1.73 2.69
N THR A 43 18.89 2.54 2.04
CA THR A 43 18.43 3.62 1.17
C THR A 43 18.45 3.13 -0.27
N LEU A 44 17.31 3.18 -0.95
CA LEU A 44 17.20 2.70 -2.33
C LEU A 44 17.99 3.62 -3.27
N ASN A 45 18.75 3.01 -4.17
CA ASN A 45 19.55 3.73 -5.17
C ASN A 45 19.04 3.41 -6.59
N CYS A 46 17.75 3.60 -6.80
CA CYS A 46 17.13 3.40 -8.10
C CYS A 46 17.60 4.49 -9.09
N PRO A 47 17.71 4.21 -10.41
CA PRO A 47 18.18 5.18 -11.40
C PRO A 47 17.11 6.23 -11.76
N VAL A 48 16.58 6.90 -10.74
CA VAL A 48 15.55 7.94 -10.79
C VAL A 48 15.92 9.03 -9.79
N ASN A 49 15.94 10.28 -10.22
CA ASN A 49 16.30 11.42 -9.39
C ASN A 49 15.03 12.16 -8.92
N GLN A 50 14.19 11.47 -8.17
CA GLN A 50 12.91 11.94 -7.65
C GLN A 50 12.67 11.30 -6.27
N GLY A 51 11.90 11.97 -5.43
CA GLY A 51 11.40 11.35 -4.20
C GLY A 51 10.38 10.24 -4.50
N THR A 52 10.06 9.44 -3.50
CA THR A 52 9.02 8.41 -3.60
C THR A 52 7.62 9.01 -3.37
N PHE A 53 6.58 8.28 -3.75
CA PHE A 53 5.18 8.71 -3.63
C PHE A 53 4.30 7.67 -2.94
N SER A 54 4.39 6.39 -3.32
CA SER A 54 3.65 5.28 -2.73
C SER A 54 4.42 3.98 -2.98
N MET A 55 4.11 2.92 -2.24
CA MET A 55 4.76 1.62 -2.36
C MET A 55 3.80 0.51 -1.95
N SER A 56 3.88 -0.65 -2.62
CA SER A 56 3.32 -1.91 -2.11
C SER A 56 4.28 -3.07 -2.36
N VAL A 57 4.12 -4.19 -1.64
CA VAL A 57 5.00 -5.36 -1.73
C VAL A 57 4.17 -6.56 -2.16
N ASP A 58 4.60 -7.28 -3.19
CA ASP A 58 3.95 -8.51 -3.64
C ASP A 58 4.34 -9.72 -2.78
N ARG A 59 3.69 -10.86 -3.02
CA ARG A 59 4.01 -12.12 -2.34
C ARG A 59 5.43 -12.67 -2.52
N ASN A 60 6.13 -12.23 -3.57
CA ASN A 60 7.50 -12.64 -3.83
C ASN A 60 8.50 -11.74 -3.09
N GLY A 61 8.03 -10.79 -2.28
CA GLY A 61 8.88 -9.81 -1.61
C GLY A 61 9.36 -8.70 -2.56
N ILE A 62 8.69 -8.50 -3.70
CA ILE A 62 9.04 -7.43 -4.62
C ILE A 62 8.22 -6.19 -4.26
N ALA A 63 8.90 -5.17 -3.76
CA ALA A 63 8.36 -3.84 -3.57
C ALA A 63 8.22 -3.12 -4.92
N TYR A 64 7.01 -2.65 -5.22
CA TYR A 64 6.70 -1.75 -6.32
C TYR A 64 6.67 -0.34 -5.75
N VAL A 65 7.65 0.48 -6.12
CA VAL A 65 7.84 1.83 -5.60
C VAL A 65 7.50 2.84 -6.68
N MET A 66 6.47 3.66 -6.45
CA MET A 66 6.15 4.80 -7.32
C MET A 66 6.94 6.04 -6.89
N TYR A 67 7.47 6.74 -7.88
CA TYR A 67 8.22 7.97 -7.71
C TYR A 67 7.43 9.21 -8.11
N GLN A 68 7.92 10.39 -7.72
CA GLN A 68 7.28 11.68 -8.01
C GLN A 68 7.17 12.03 -9.50
N ASN A 69 7.84 11.30 -10.41
CA ASN A 69 7.66 11.41 -11.86
C ASN A 69 6.73 10.34 -12.48
N ASP A 70 5.90 9.67 -11.67
CA ASP A 70 4.89 8.67 -12.06
C ASP A 70 5.49 7.31 -12.50
N GLN A 71 6.82 7.17 -12.49
CA GLN A 71 7.48 5.90 -12.77
C GLN A 71 7.35 4.94 -11.59
N ILE A 72 7.34 3.64 -11.89
CA ILE A 72 7.46 2.56 -10.90
C ILE A 72 8.81 1.87 -11.11
N TYR A 73 9.51 1.61 -10.01
CA TYR A 73 10.64 0.68 -9.95
C TYR A 73 10.30 -0.48 -9.03
N THR A 74 10.90 -1.63 -9.30
CA THR A 74 10.79 -2.81 -8.44
C THR A 74 12.08 -3.06 -7.67
N VAL A 75 11.93 -3.49 -6.43
CA VAL A 75 13.04 -3.82 -5.52
C VAL A 75 12.68 -5.09 -4.75
N ASP A 76 13.58 -6.06 -4.71
CA ASP A 76 13.44 -7.21 -3.81
C ASP A 76 13.76 -6.78 -2.38
N VAL A 77 12.81 -6.89 -1.43
CA VAL A 77 13.05 -6.51 -0.03
C VAL A 77 14.11 -7.38 0.65
N ASN A 78 14.33 -8.60 0.16
CA ASN A 78 15.39 -9.51 0.62
C ASN A 78 16.74 -9.21 -0.05
N ASN A 79 16.76 -8.43 -1.13
CA ASN A 79 17.96 -7.96 -1.81
C ASN A 79 17.82 -6.52 -2.33
N PRO A 80 17.70 -5.53 -1.42
CA PRO A 80 17.17 -4.22 -1.74
C PRO A 80 18.18 -3.27 -2.40
N ASN A 81 19.40 -3.78 -2.67
CA ASN A 81 20.45 -3.03 -3.36
C ASN A 81 20.26 -2.98 -4.88
N ASN A 82 19.30 -3.74 -5.42
CA ASN A 82 19.02 -3.83 -6.85
C ASN A 82 17.63 -3.29 -7.17
N CYS A 83 17.59 -2.08 -7.72
CA CYS A 83 16.38 -1.56 -8.34
C CYS A 83 16.30 -1.94 -9.81
N THR A 84 15.12 -2.37 -10.25
CA THR A 84 14.86 -2.70 -11.65
C THR A 84 13.75 -1.80 -12.18
N ASN A 85 13.89 -1.30 -13.42
CA ASN A 85 12.77 -0.71 -14.13
C ASN A 85 11.96 -1.88 -14.73
N PRO A 86 10.72 -2.13 -14.25
CA PRO A 86 9.94 -3.26 -14.72
C PRO A 86 9.32 -3.00 -16.11
N GLY A 87 9.40 -1.76 -16.62
CA GLY A 87 8.81 -1.35 -17.90
C GLY A 87 7.42 -0.74 -17.78
N TYR A 88 7.00 -0.34 -16.57
CA TYR A 88 5.73 0.34 -16.36
C TYR A 88 5.67 1.65 -17.16
N THR A 89 4.61 1.83 -17.94
CA THR A 89 4.34 3.08 -18.66
C THR A 89 3.46 3.99 -17.80
N PRO A 90 3.89 5.20 -17.44
CA PRO A 90 3.06 6.13 -16.66
C PRO A 90 1.81 6.63 -17.40
N GLY A 91 0.78 7.05 -16.66
CA GLY A 91 -0.41 7.70 -17.21
C GLY A 91 -1.42 6.77 -17.89
N GLN A 92 -1.25 5.44 -17.78
CA GLN A 92 -2.18 4.47 -18.35
C GLN A 92 -3.60 4.70 -17.83
N MET A 93 -4.58 4.74 -18.73
CA MET A 93 -6.00 4.96 -18.40
C MET A 93 -6.29 6.27 -17.61
N GLY A 94 -5.34 7.22 -17.62
CA GLY A 94 -5.41 8.46 -16.84
C GLY A 94 -4.98 8.31 -15.37
N PHE A 95 -4.28 7.23 -15.02
CA PHE A 95 -3.63 7.06 -13.72
C PHE A 95 -2.20 7.61 -13.78
N ASN A 96 -2.01 8.85 -13.34
CA ASN A 96 -0.69 9.46 -13.16
C ASN A 96 -0.11 9.05 -11.81
N LYS A 97 -0.68 9.60 -10.74
CA LYS A 97 -0.36 9.29 -9.34
C LYS A 97 -1.45 8.43 -8.73
N PHE A 98 -1.06 7.48 -7.90
CA PHE A 98 -2.00 6.67 -7.14
C PHE A 98 -1.32 6.06 -5.92
N GLY A 99 -2.09 5.93 -4.85
CA GLY A 99 -1.73 5.00 -3.77
C GLY A 99 -2.04 3.58 -4.18
N MET A 100 -1.29 2.61 -3.66
CA MET A 100 -1.31 1.24 -4.21
C MET A 100 -1.23 0.14 -3.17
N GLY A 101 -1.80 -1.01 -3.50
CA GLY A 101 -1.85 -2.17 -2.60
C GLY A 101 -2.02 -3.48 -3.37
N PHE A 102 -1.19 -4.49 -3.07
CA PHE A 102 -1.42 -5.85 -3.55
C PHE A 102 -2.58 -6.52 -2.83
N VAL A 103 -3.42 -7.23 -3.57
CA VAL A 103 -4.56 -7.99 -3.03
C VAL A 103 -4.56 -9.38 -3.67
N SER A 104 -4.74 -10.41 -2.86
CA SER A 104 -4.89 -11.79 -3.32
C SER A 104 -6.16 -11.94 -4.17
N ASN A 105 -6.14 -12.82 -5.17
CA ASN A 105 -7.33 -13.15 -5.94
C ASN A 105 -8.38 -13.81 -5.03
N SER A 106 -7.97 -14.76 -4.17
CA SER A 106 -8.79 -15.33 -3.09
C SER A 106 -7.97 -16.26 -2.19
N VAL A 107 -8.59 -16.83 -1.16
CA VAL A 107 -7.99 -17.94 -0.37
C VAL A 107 -7.63 -19.15 -1.25
N ASN A 108 -8.37 -19.41 -2.33
CA ASN A 108 -8.17 -20.58 -3.20
C ASN A 108 -7.29 -20.29 -4.43
N ASP A 109 -7.04 -19.00 -4.71
CA ASP A 109 -6.15 -18.52 -5.76
C ASP A 109 -5.31 -17.43 -5.12
N PRO A 110 -4.18 -17.80 -4.50
CA PRO A 110 -3.45 -16.88 -3.67
C PRO A 110 -2.84 -15.75 -4.51
N CYS A 111 -2.55 -15.97 -5.80
CA CYS A 111 -1.92 -15.00 -6.69
C CYS A 111 -2.54 -13.60 -6.58
N ASP A 112 -1.71 -12.57 -6.61
CA ASP A 112 -2.10 -11.20 -6.29
C ASP A 112 -1.99 -10.27 -7.49
N LYS A 113 -2.75 -9.19 -7.42
CA LYS A 113 -2.73 -8.08 -8.38
C LYS A 113 -2.52 -6.79 -7.63
N LEU A 114 -1.88 -5.83 -8.28
CA LEU A 114 -1.66 -4.50 -7.72
C LEU A 114 -2.88 -3.62 -8.01
N TYR A 115 -3.45 -3.00 -6.98
CA TYR A 115 -4.57 -2.07 -7.12
C TYR A 115 -4.07 -0.63 -7.00
N ALA A 116 -4.77 0.29 -7.65
CA ALA A 116 -4.40 1.70 -7.75
C ALA A 116 -5.59 2.61 -7.42
N HIS A 117 -5.40 3.51 -6.45
CA HIS A 117 -6.36 4.54 -6.08
C HIS A 117 -5.90 5.89 -6.61
N SER A 118 -6.56 6.39 -7.66
CA SER A 118 -6.07 7.57 -8.39
C SER A 118 -5.99 8.82 -7.51
N TRP A 119 -5.00 9.66 -7.79
CA TRP A 119 -4.94 11.05 -7.35
C TRP A 119 -4.76 11.98 -8.56
N SER A 120 -5.48 13.10 -8.58
CA SER A 120 -5.52 14.06 -9.69
C SER A 120 -4.23 14.83 -9.88
N GLY A 121 -3.36 14.88 -8.88
CA GLY A 121 -2.12 15.67 -8.91
C GLY A 121 -2.30 17.15 -8.56
N PHE A 122 -3.53 17.59 -8.29
CA PHE A 122 -3.85 19.00 -8.04
C PHE A 122 -4.51 19.20 -6.68
N GLY A 123 -3.98 20.13 -5.90
CA GLY A 123 -4.55 20.47 -4.58
C GLY A 123 -4.28 19.39 -3.53
N GLY A 124 -5.03 19.44 -2.42
CA GLY A 124 -5.00 18.40 -1.40
C GLY A 124 -5.97 17.26 -1.70
N PHE A 125 -5.89 16.19 -0.92
CA PHE A 125 -6.83 15.08 -0.96
C PHE A 125 -8.27 15.55 -0.72
N SER A 126 -9.21 15.05 -1.52
CA SER A 126 -10.60 15.51 -1.47
C SER A 126 -11.60 14.38 -1.65
N GLU A 127 -12.86 14.66 -1.31
CA GLU A 127 -13.96 13.73 -1.49
C GLU A 127 -15.15 14.39 -2.18
N GLY A 128 -15.86 13.60 -2.99
CA GLY A 128 -17.01 14.04 -3.76
C GLY A 128 -17.43 13.01 -4.80
N PRO A 129 -18.65 13.11 -5.36
CA PRO A 129 -19.13 12.16 -6.35
C PRO A 129 -18.16 12.00 -7.54
N ASN A 130 -17.68 10.77 -7.77
CA ASN A 130 -16.73 10.43 -8.85
C ASN A 130 -15.44 11.28 -8.85
N ALA A 131 -14.94 11.67 -7.67
CA ALA A 131 -13.72 12.47 -7.55
C ALA A 131 -12.47 11.73 -8.05
N GLY A 132 -12.47 10.40 -8.03
CA GLY A 132 -11.36 9.58 -8.50
C GLY A 132 -11.80 8.28 -9.17
N LYS A 133 -10.85 7.38 -9.37
CA LYS A 133 -11.02 6.05 -9.96
C LYS A 133 -10.22 5.00 -9.21
N LEU A 134 -10.74 3.78 -9.20
CA LEU A 134 -10.03 2.59 -8.80
C LEU A 134 -9.61 1.80 -10.04
N GLY A 135 -8.36 1.35 -10.05
CA GLY A 135 -7.79 0.55 -11.11
C GLY A 135 -7.05 -0.67 -10.59
N ARG A 136 -6.68 -1.55 -11.51
CA ARG A 136 -5.92 -2.76 -11.25
C ARG A 136 -4.81 -2.91 -12.29
N ILE A 137 -3.65 -3.32 -11.84
CA ILE A 137 -2.48 -3.60 -12.65
C ILE A 137 -2.19 -5.10 -12.55
N ASP A 138 -2.08 -5.75 -13.70
CA ASP A 138 -1.48 -7.09 -13.79
C ASP A 138 0.04 -6.95 -13.57
N PRO A 139 0.61 -7.54 -12.51
CA PRO A 139 2.03 -7.36 -12.19
C PRO A 139 2.98 -8.00 -13.23
N MET A 140 2.49 -8.93 -14.05
CA MET A 140 3.29 -9.58 -15.09
C MET A 140 3.37 -8.73 -16.36
N THR A 141 2.27 -8.07 -16.73
CA THR A 141 2.17 -7.29 -17.98
C THR A 141 2.27 -5.79 -17.76
N LEU A 142 2.11 -5.33 -16.51
CA LEU A 142 2.08 -3.94 -16.06
C LEU A 142 1.01 -3.09 -16.75
N GLN A 143 -0.04 -3.75 -17.23
CA GLN A 143 -1.18 -3.11 -17.87
C GLN A 143 -2.22 -2.71 -16.82
N MET A 144 -2.59 -1.42 -16.84
CA MET A 144 -3.65 -0.87 -16.01
C MET A 144 -5.02 -1.09 -16.66
N GLU A 145 -5.99 -1.56 -15.88
CA GLU A 145 -7.41 -1.50 -16.19
C GLU A 145 -8.16 -0.60 -15.20
N THR A 146 -9.19 0.10 -15.67
CA THR A 146 -10.09 0.86 -14.80
C THR A 146 -11.23 -0.03 -14.35
N LEU A 147 -11.45 -0.11 -13.04
CA LEU A 147 -12.53 -0.91 -12.45
C LEU A 147 -13.81 -0.07 -12.29
N GLY A 148 -13.66 1.18 -11.83
CA GLY A 148 -14.79 2.08 -11.65
C GLY A 148 -14.41 3.44 -11.08
N SER A 149 -15.36 4.36 -11.08
CA SER A 149 -15.23 5.64 -10.39
C SER A 149 -15.41 5.45 -8.88
N ILE A 150 -14.69 6.25 -8.10
CA ILE A 150 -14.79 6.30 -6.64
C ILE A 150 -14.96 7.74 -6.18
N ASN A 151 -15.42 7.92 -4.94
CA ASN A 151 -15.76 9.25 -4.41
C ASN A 151 -14.60 9.98 -3.72
N TYR A 152 -13.36 9.54 -3.97
CA TYR A 152 -12.18 10.07 -3.29
C TYR A 152 -11.09 10.37 -4.31
N ASP A 153 -10.50 11.55 -4.21
CA ASP A 153 -9.34 11.98 -4.99
C ASP A 153 -8.08 11.82 -4.13
N GLY A 154 -7.38 10.71 -4.35
CA GLY A 154 -6.22 10.29 -3.59
C GLY A 154 -6.55 9.54 -2.30
N GLY A 155 -5.74 8.53 -2.02
CA GLY A 155 -5.87 7.58 -0.93
C GLY A 155 -4.82 6.50 -1.07
N GLU A 156 -4.49 5.81 0.02
CA GLU A 156 -3.53 4.70 0.04
C GLU A 156 -4.28 3.39 0.23
N LEU A 157 -3.79 2.33 -0.39
CA LEU A 157 -4.46 1.03 -0.44
C LEU A 157 -3.69 -0.01 0.35
N THR A 158 -4.43 -0.97 0.91
CA THR A 158 -3.87 -2.24 1.38
C THR A 158 -4.82 -3.36 1.02
N GLY A 159 -4.27 -4.52 0.68
CA GLY A 159 -5.04 -5.75 0.49
C GLY A 159 -4.74 -6.77 1.55
N THR A 160 -5.45 -7.90 1.45
CA THR A 160 -5.32 -9.04 2.35
C THR A 160 -5.13 -10.35 1.58
N GLY A 161 -4.63 -11.39 2.26
CA GLY A 161 -4.48 -12.74 1.70
C GLY A 161 -5.80 -13.44 1.37
N ASP A 162 -6.90 -13.08 2.04
CA ASP A 162 -8.25 -13.55 1.74
C ASP A 162 -8.95 -12.74 0.62
N GLY A 163 -8.27 -11.71 0.09
CA GLY A 163 -8.65 -11.03 -1.13
C GLY A 163 -9.59 -9.83 -0.93
N ARG A 164 -9.51 -9.15 0.21
CA ARG A 164 -10.24 -7.90 0.51
C ARG A 164 -9.36 -6.69 0.20
N LEU A 165 -9.98 -5.61 -0.26
CA LEU A 165 -9.30 -4.37 -0.65
C LEU A 165 -9.80 -3.20 0.18
N PHE A 166 -8.88 -2.52 0.84
CA PHE A 166 -9.17 -1.37 1.69
C PHE A 166 -8.42 -0.12 1.24
N ALA A 167 -9.03 1.02 1.49
CA ALA A 167 -8.43 2.33 1.29
C ALA A 167 -8.48 3.17 2.57
N PHE A 168 -7.41 3.91 2.80
CA PHE A 168 -7.37 5.05 3.70
C PHE A 168 -7.46 6.34 2.86
N ALA A 169 -8.62 6.99 2.91
CA ALA A 169 -8.95 8.10 2.03
C ALA A 169 -9.97 9.07 2.65
N GLY A 170 -10.24 10.18 1.98
CA GLY A 170 -11.31 11.13 2.34
C GLY A 170 -10.90 12.24 3.31
N SER A 171 -11.83 13.18 3.51
CA SER A 171 -11.61 14.39 4.31
C SER A 171 -12.89 14.76 5.08
N PRO A 172 -13.04 14.36 6.37
CA PRO A 172 -12.10 13.59 7.21
C PRO A 172 -11.83 12.16 6.74
N ALA A 173 -10.73 11.58 7.23
CA ALA A 173 -10.24 10.29 6.75
C ALA A 173 -11.14 9.12 7.19
N LYS A 174 -11.26 8.15 6.29
CA LYS A 174 -12.13 6.97 6.36
C LYS A 174 -11.33 5.72 6.00
N LEU A 175 -11.75 4.62 6.58
CA LEU A 175 -11.46 3.28 6.08
C LEU A 175 -12.59 2.89 5.13
N VAL A 176 -12.27 2.57 3.88
CA VAL A 176 -13.25 2.17 2.86
C VAL A 176 -12.89 0.79 2.36
N GLU A 177 -13.85 -0.15 2.39
CA GLU A 177 -13.70 -1.44 1.74
C GLU A 177 -14.34 -1.39 0.36
N TYR A 178 -13.61 -1.84 -0.66
CA TYR A 178 -14.09 -1.90 -2.03
C TYR A 178 -14.28 -3.35 -2.48
N GLU A 179 -15.34 -3.57 -3.25
CA GLU A 179 -15.45 -4.69 -4.17
C GLU A 179 -14.38 -4.48 -5.26
N LYS A 180 -13.44 -5.41 -5.34
CA LYS A 180 -12.19 -5.24 -6.09
C LYS A 180 -12.34 -5.41 -7.61
N ASP A 181 -13.44 -5.97 -8.09
CA ASP A 181 -13.71 -6.10 -9.53
C ASP A 181 -14.56 -4.96 -10.09
N THR A 182 -15.33 -4.26 -9.24
CA THR A 182 -16.28 -3.23 -9.69
C THR A 182 -16.07 -1.85 -9.06
N ALA A 183 -15.13 -1.71 -8.11
CA ALA A 183 -14.94 -0.51 -7.29
C ALA A 183 -16.17 -0.09 -6.46
N ALA A 184 -17.14 -1.00 -6.27
CA ALA A 184 -18.31 -0.70 -5.45
C ALA A 184 -17.91 -0.63 -3.99
N VAL A 185 -18.47 0.31 -3.23
CA VAL A 185 -18.21 0.40 -1.78
C VAL A 185 -18.94 -0.75 -1.09
N ILE A 186 -18.19 -1.56 -0.34
CA ILE A 186 -18.72 -2.61 0.54
C ILE A 186 -19.03 -2.01 1.92
N ASP A 187 -18.07 -1.31 2.50
CA ASP A 187 -18.21 -0.69 3.82
C ASP A 187 -17.42 0.63 3.92
N THR A 188 -17.81 1.48 4.85
CA THR A 188 -17.11 2.73 5.15
C THR A 188 -17.17 3.03 6.64
N THR A 189 -15.99 3.14 7.25
CA THR A 189 -15.82 3.53 8.65
C THR A 189 -15.15 4.89 8.74
N ASN A 190 -15.77 5.83 9.47
CA ASN A 190 -15.15 7.11 9.79
C ASN A 190 -14.08 6.92 10.87
N LEU A 191 -12.86 7.34 10.62
CA LEU A 191 -11.75 7.16 11.57
C LEU A 191 -11.56 8.36 12.50
N GLY A 192 -12.18 9.51 12.20
CA GLY A 192 -11.96 10.74 12.97
C GLY A 192 -10.52 11.26 12.89
N LEU A 193 -9.74 10.77 11.92
CA LEU A 193 -8.39 11.22 11.61
C LEU A 193 -8.40 12.22 10.45
N SER A 194 -7.30 12.93 10.27
CA SER A 194 -7.04 13.73 9.07
C SER A 194 -5.97 13.03 8.22
N LEU A 195 -6.12 13.09 6.90
CA LEU A 195 -4.99 12.86 6.01
C LEU A 195 -3.98 14.01 6.18
N THR A 196 -2.71 13.69 6.04
CA THR A 196 -1.58 14.64 6.11
C THR A 196 -0.92 14.77 4.73
N ASN A 197 0.13 15.58 4.57
CA ASN A 197 0.79 15.72 3.25
C ASN A 197 1.53 14.44 2.85
N ALA A 198 2.05 13.71 3.84
CA ALA A 198 2.58 12.36 3.70
C ALA A 198 1.71 11.42 4.53
N PHE A 199 1.20 10.36 3.91
CA PHE A 199 0.56 9.29 4.64
C PHE A 199 0.74 7.96 3.92
N ALA A 200 0.60 6.88 4.66
CA ALA A 200 0.60 5.53 4.14
C ALA A 200 -0.35 4.65 4.96
N PHE A 201 -0.64 3.46 4.45
CA PHE A 201 -1.67 2.60 4.99
C PHE A 201 -1.32 1.13 4.82
N ALA A 202 -1.56 0.32 5.85
CA ALA A 202 -1.25 -1.09 5.83
C ALA A 202 -2.25 -1.89 6.66
N PHE A 203 -2.59 -3.08 6.18
CA PHE A 203 -3.29 -4.12 6.92
C PHE A 203 -2.28 -5.12 7.47
N TRP A 204 -2.48 -5.58 8.71
CA TRP A 204 -1.70 -6.68 9.26
C TRP A 204 -2.45 -7.36 10.41
N GLY A 205 -2.52 -8.69 10.40
CA GLY A 205 -3.05 -9.46 11.54
C GLY A 205 -4.53 -9.26 11.85
N GLY A 206 -5.31 -8.70 10.93
CA GLY A 206 -6.71 -8.32 11.17
C GLY A 206 -6.93 -6.83 11.46
N ASP A 207 -5.85 -6.08 11.62
CA ASP A 207 -5.87 -4.69 12.04
C ASP A 207 -5.29 -3.77 10.97
N PHE A 208 -5.43 -2.46 11.18
CA PHE A 208 -4.90 -1.46 10.28
C PHE A 208 -3.92 -0.50 10.96
N TYR A 209 -2.92 -0.08 10.19
CA TYR A 209 -1.88 0.84 10.61
C TYR A 209 -1.87 2.03 9.66
N MET A 210 -2.17 3.20 10.21
CA MET A 210 -2.14 4.47 9.49
C MET A 210 -0.86 5.22 9.85
N PHE A 211 -0.06 5.52 8.83
CA PHE A 211 1.13 6.34 8.96
C PHE A 211 0.75 7.74 8.50
N THR A 212 0.85 8.73 9.40
CA THR A 212 0.54 10.15 9.09
C THR A 212 1.63 11.03 9.67
N GLU A 213 1.76 12.28 9.25
CA GLU A 213 2.80 13.17 9.77
C GLU A 213 2.73 13.29 11.31
N SER A 214 3.89 13.23 11.95
CA SER A 214 4.02 13.31 13.40
C SER A 214 3.56 14.66 13.91
N ASN A 215 2.88 14.66 15.07
CA ASN A 215 2.51 15.91 15.74
C ASN A 215 3.74 16.61 16.36
N ILE A 216 4.80 15.87 16.69
CA ILE A 216 5.99 16.40 17.36
C ILE A 216 7.11 16.77 16.40
N ASN A 217 7.26 16.03 15.30
CA ASN A 217 8.26 16.29 14.25
C ASN A 217 7.58 16.29 12.86
N PRO A 218 6.69 17.26 12.59
CA PRO A 218 5.98 17.32 11.32
C PRO A 218 6.96 17.51 10.16
N PHE A 219 6.60 17.03 8.96
CA PHE A 219 7.41 17.08 7.74
C PHE A 219 8.72 16.28 7.74
N THR A 220 9.17 15.72 8.86
CA THR A 220 10.39 14.89 8.94
C THR A 220 10.15 13.50 9.52
N ALA A 221 9.05 13.30 10.24
CA ALA A 221 8.67 12.00 10.78
C ALA A 221 7.17 11.74 10.63
N SER A 222 6.80 10.47 10.57
CA SER A 222 5.41 10.02 10.72
C SER A 222 5.15 9.52 12.14
N LYS A 223 3.89 9.56 12.58
CA LYS A 223 3.36 8.76 13.69
C LYS A 223 2.66 7.52 13.14
N VAL A 224 2.49 6.51 13.98
CA VAL A 224 1.72 5.29 13.67
C VAL A 224 0.47 5.27 14.54
N THR A 225 -0.69 5.25 13.89
CA THR A 225 -1.98 5.00 14.55
C THR A 225 -2.45 3.60 14.20
N HIS A 226 -2.58 2.75 15.21
CA HIS A 226 -3.15 1.40 15.11
C HIS A 226 -4.66 1.47 15.28
N TYR A 227 -5.37 0.83 14.37
CA TYR A 227 -6.80 0.57 14.46
C TYR A 227 -6.99 -0.91 14.70
N ASP A 228 -7.40 -1.27 15.91
CA ASP A 228 -7.79 -2.62 16.30
C ASP A 228 -9.14 -2.96 15.63
N TYR A 229 -9.07 -3.31 14.35
CA TYR A 229 -10.24 -3.58 13.54
C TYR A 229 -10.80 -4.97 13.82
N SER A 230 -9.99 -5.93 14.25
CA SER A 230 -10.48 -7.28 14.49
C SER A 230 -11.26 -7.42 15.81
N ASP A 231 -10.96 -6.61 16.83
CA ASP A 231 -11.57 -6.70 18.17
C ASP A 231 -12.24 -5.39 18.62
N THR A 232 -11.50 -4.49 19.28
CA THR A 232 -12.11 -3.41 20.08
C THR A 232 -12.60 -2.21 19.28
N LYS A 233 -12.23 -2.12 18.00
CA LYS A 233 -12.44 -0.96 17.12
C LYS A 233 -11.87 0.34 17.70
N GLN A 234 -10.81 0.25 18.51
CA GLN A 234 -10.13 1.41 19.08
C GLN A 234 -9.01 1.92 18.19
N LEU A 235 -8.83 3.24 18.18
CA LEU A 235 -7.71 3.91 17.54
C LEU A 235 -6.69 4.36 18.58
N THR A 236 -5.46 3.88 18.46
CA THR A 236 -4.37 4.19 19.40
C THR A 236 -3.14 4.66 18.64
N VAL A 237 -2.55 5.78 19.08
CA VAL A 237 -1.21 6.16 18.61
C VAL A 237 -0.20 5.27 19.32
N VAL A 238 0.45 4.38 18.57
CA VAL A 238 1.40 3.39 19.10
C VAL A 238 2.85 3.85 18.94
N VAL A 239 3.10 4.78 18.01
CA VAL A 239 4.40 5.46 17.84
C VAL A 239 4.15 6.93 17.53
N ASP A 240 4.66 7.85 18.35
CA ASP A 240 4.49 9.29 18.16
C ASP A 240 5.42 9.89 17.08
N SER A 241 6.61 9.29 16.89
CA SER A 241 7.60 9.71 15.89
C SER A 241 8.44 8.53 15.45
N ALA A 242 8.15 8.04 14.25
CA ALA A 242 8.97 7.12 13.49
C ALA A 242 10.33 7.77 13.14
N PRO A 243 11.34 6.98 12.74
CA PRO A 243 12.64 7.49 12.33
C PRO A 243 12.61 8.28 11.01
N ILE A 244 11.54 8.13 10.22
CA ILE A 244 11.38 8.74 8.89
C ILE A 244 9.96 9.30 8.69
N ARG A 245 9.81 10.20 7.72
CA ARG A 245 8.51 10.58 7.18
C ARG A 245 8.09 9.57 6.12
N ILE A 246 7.00 8.87 6.38
CA ILE A 246 6.53 7.74 5.59
C ILE A 246 5.52 8.22 4.54
N VAL A 247 5.76 7.88 3.27
CA VAL A 247 4.88 8.19 2.13
C VAL A 247 4.30 6.95 1.44
N GLY A 248 4.84 5.76 1.72
CA GLY A 248 4.30 4.50 1.22
C GLY A 248 4.48 3.39 2.24
N ALA A 249 3.54 2.44 2.25
CA ALA A 249 3.58 1.26 3.09
C ALA A 249 3.07 0.07 2.29
N GLY A 250 3.85 -1.00 2.25
CA GLY A 250 3.54 -2.22 1.55
C GLY A 250 3.51 -3.40 2.49
N VAL A 251 2.47 -4.20 2.34
CA VAL A 251 2.33 -5.49 3.01
C VAL A 251 2.06 -6.51 1.94
N SER A 252 2.80 -7.61 1.98
CA SER A 252 2.53 -8.75 1.11
C SER A 252 1.19 -9.39 1.49
N THR A 253 0.52 -9.97 0.50
CA THR A 253 -0.70 -10.77 0.74
C THR A 253 -0.44 -12.04 1.57
N CYS A 254 0.83 -12.31 1.89
CA CYS A 254 1.30 -13.34 2.81
C CYS A 254 1.30 -12.92 4.28
N ALA A 255 1.15 -11.63 4.58
CA ALA A 255 1.02 -11.19 5.95
C ALA A 255 -0.22 -11.82 6.60
N PRO A 256 -0.18 -12.06 7.93
CA PRO A 256 -1.28 -12.72 8.62
C PRO A 256 -2.62 -12.04 8.38
N VAL A 257 -3.63 -12.83 8.01
CA VAL A 257 -5.03 -12.51 8.29
C VAL A 257 -5.34 -12.91 9.73
N ILE A 258 -6.46 -12.47 10.31
CA ILE A 258 -6.85 -12.75 11.72
C ILE A 258 -6.46 -14.18 12.13
N GLN A 259 -5.71 -14.34 13.22
CA GLN A 259 -5.44 -15.65 13.83
C GLN A 259 -6.67 -16.21 14.53
#